data_AF-A0A9E9LD44-F1
#
_entry.id   AF-A0A9E9LD44-F1
#
_cell.length_a   1.000
_cell.length_b   1.000
_cell.length_c   1.000
_cell.angle_alpha   90.00
_cell.angle_beta   90.00
_cell.angle_gamma   90.00
#
_symmetry.space_group_name_H-M   'P 1'
#
loop_
_entity.id
_entity.type
_entity.pdbx_description
1 polymer ?
#
loop_
_entity_poly.entity_id
_entity_poly.type
_entity_poly.pdbx_seq_one_letter_code
_entity_poly.pdbx_strand_id
1 'polypeptide(L)' 'MPLPRPRKNETKQQFISRCIAEMTLSKSGRFPDRAQRAAICYSQWGETPQERKQHAGTLERKRRKDI' A
#
# COMPACT_ATOMS: atom_id res chain seq x y z
N MET A 1 14.99 -0.47 -1.13
CA MET A 1 14.27 0.69 -1.65
C MET A 1 13.09 0.93 -0.72
N PRO A 2 12.89 2.15 -0.21
CA PRO A 2 11.66 2.48 0.50
C PRO A 2 10.45 2.37 -0.44
N LEU A 3 9.32 1.87 0.06
CA LEU A 3 8.08 1.82 -0.72
C LEU A 3 7.43 3.22 -0.77
N PRO A 4 6.90 3.63 -1.94
CA PRO A 4 6.24 4.92 -2.08
C PRO A 4 4.96 4.97 -1.24
N ARG A 5 4.77 6.09 -0.54
CA ARG A 5 3.57 6.37 0.26
C ARG A 5 2.58 7.24 -0.55
N PRO A 6 1.26 7.09 -0.32
CA PRO A 6 0.26 7.96 -0.93
C PRO A 6 0.35 9.39 -0.36
N ARG A 7 0.10 10.39 -1.21
CA ARG A 7 0.07 11.81 -0.79
C ARG A 7 -1.37 12.22 -0.40
N LYS A 8 -1.52 13.23 0.46
CA LYS A 8 -2.84 13.70 0.96
C LYS A 8 -3.83 14.10 -0.14
N ASN A 9 -3.33 14.67 -1.24
CA ASN A 9 -4.16 15.21 -2.34
C ASN A 9 -3.98 14.41 -3.64
N GLU A 10 -3.52 13.17 -3.55
CA GLU A 10 -3.32 12.29 -4.71
C GLU A 10 -4.52 11.36 -4.82
N THR A 11 -5.05 11.17 -6.03
CA THR A 11 -6.12 10.17 -6.23
C THR A 11 -5.54 8.77 -6.17
N LYS A 12 -6.38 7.76 -5.88
CA LYS A 12 -5.97 6.35 -5.90
C LYS A 12 -5.26 5.99 -7.20
N GLN A 13 -5.84 6.38 -8.34
CA GLN A 13 -5.29 6.06 -9.65
C GLN A 13 -3.92 6.73 -9.88
N GLN A 14 -3.77 8.00 -9.49
CA GLN A 14 -2.48 8.72 -9.55
C GLN A 14 -1.41 8.02 -8.71
N PHE A 15 -1.75 7.64 -7.48
CA PHE A 15 -0.84 6.92 -6.59
C PHE A 15 -0.42 5.57 -7.17
N ILE A 16 -1.37 4.73 -7.61
CA ILE A 16 -1.06 3.40 -8.13
C ILE A 16 -0.14 3.49 -9.36
N SER A 17 -0.43 4.42 -10.28
CA SER A 17 0.39 4.66 -11.45
C SER A 17 1.83 5.03 -11.08
N ARG A 18 1.98 6.02 -10.20
CA ARG A 18 3.30 6.48 -9.72
C ARG A 18 4.05 5.39 -8.95
N CYS A 19 3.36 4.67 -8.08
CA CYS A 19 3.94 3.60 -7.26
C CYS A 19 4.52 2.48 -8.12
N ILE A 20 3.78 2.01 -9.13
CA ILE A 20 4.27 0.97 -10.05
C ILE A 20 5.46 1.48 -10.85
N ALA A 21 5.42 2.73 -11.33
CA ALA A 21 6.53 3.33 -12.09
C ALA A 21 7.80 3.44 -11.24
N GLU A 22 7.72 4.00 -10.03
CA GLU A 22 8.85 4.11 -9.10
C GLU A 22 9.44 2.73 -8.74
N MET A 23 8.57 1.73 -8.52
CA MET A 23 9.01 0.36 -8.25
C MET A 23 9.68 -0.30 -9.46
N THR A 24 9.26 0.05 -10.68
CA THR A 24 9.86 -0.48 -11.93
C THR A 24 11.23 0.14 -12.19
N LEU A 25 11.41 1.43 -11.87
CA LEU A 25 12.70 2.13 -11.98
C LEU A 25 13.70 1.74 -10.89
N SER A 26 13.27 0.94 -9.91
CA SER A 26 14.12 0.46 -8.84
C SER A 26 15.23 -0.45 -9.33
N LYS A 27 16.48 -0.02 -9.13
CA LYS A 27 17.68 -0.84 -9.38
C LYS A 27 17.76 -2.13 -8.55
N SER A 28 16.86 -2.33 -7.58
CA SER A 28 16.95 -3.43 -6.61
C SER A 28 16.34 -4.75 -7.04
N GLY A 29 15.61 -4.82 -8.16
CA GLY A 29 15.08 -6.07 -8.74
C GLY A 29 14.14 -6.91 -7.84
N ARG A 30 13.83 -6.45 -6.62
CA ARG A 30 13.11 -7.22 -5.58
C ARG A 30 11.70 -7.65 -5.95
N PHE A 31 11.08 -6.90 -6.85
CA PHE A 31 9.73 -7.14 -7.32
C PHE A 31 9.78 -7.13 -8.85
N PRO A 32 10.28 -8.20 -9.51
CA PRO A 32 10.45 -8.22 -10.95
C PRO A 32 9.12 -8.27 -11.69
N ASP A 33 8.11 -8.90 -11.08
CA ASP A 33 6.78 -9.05 -11.61
C ASP A 33 5.92 -7.78 -11.43
N ARG A 34 5.16 -7.42 -12.48
CA ARG A 34 4.30 -6.24 -12.50
C ARG A 34 3.08 -6.41 -11.60
N ALA A 35 2.50 -7.60 -11.50
CA ALA A 35 1.34 -7.86 -10.65
C ALA A 35 1.73 -7.78 -9.17
N GLN A 36 2.92 -8.25 -8.80
CA GLN A 36 3.48 -8.09 -7.45
C GLN A 36 3.65 -6.61 -7.08
N ARG A 37 4.22 -5.79 -8.00
CA ARG A 37 4.32 -4.33 -7.80
C ARG A 37 2.93 -3.71 -7.60
N ALA A 38 1.96 -4.07 -8.45
CA ALA A 38 0.59 -3.57 -8.32
C ALA A 38 -0.06 -3.94 -6.99
N ALA A 39 0.06 -5.20 -6.55
CA ALA A 39 -0.48 -5.67 -5.27
C ALA A 39 0.08 -4.85 -4.09
N ILE A 40 1.40 -4.62 -4.05
CA ILE A 40 2.05 -3.80 -3.03
C ILE A 40 1.50 -2.37 -3.06
N CYS A 41 1.38 -1.77 -4.26
CA CYS A 41 0.82 -0.43 -4.40
C CYS A 41 -0.63 -0.36 -3.90
N TYR A 42 -1.48 -1.34 -4.21
CA TYR A 42 -2.85 -1.38 -3.70
C TYR A 42 -2.91 -1.54 -2.18
N SER A 43 -2.05 -2.37 -1.60
CA SER A 43 -1.93 -2.50 -0.14
C SER A 43 -1.46 -1.21 0.51
N GLN A 44 -0.46 -0.52 -0.05
CA GLN A 44 0.02 0.77 0.47
C GLN A 44 -1.03 1.87 0.38
N TRP A 45 -1.90 1.83 -0.63
CA TRP A 45 -3.03 2.76 -0.72
C TRP A 45 -4.03 2.54 0.42
N GLY A 46 -4.43 1.30 0.70
CA GLY A 46 -5.36 0.96 1.78
C GLY A 46 -4.84 1.20 3.20
N GLU A 47 -3.56 1.55 3.34
CA GLU A 47 -2.94 1.99 4.59
C GLU A 47 -2.82 3.52 4.70
N THR A 48 -3.80 4.28 4.21
CA THR A 48 -3.84 5.72 4.51
C THR A 48 -3.89 5.94 6.03
N PRO A 49 -3.33 7.03 6.59
CA PRO A 49 -3.45 7.31 8.03
C PRO A 49 -4.90 7.36 8.54
N GLN A 50 -5.87 7.77 7.69
CA GLN A 50 -7.29 7.68 7.99
C GLN A 50 -7.77 6.24 8.09
N GLU A 51 -7.42 5.37 7.13
CA GLU A 51 -7.82 3.97 7.15
C GLU A 51 -7.04 3.14 8.18
N ARG A 52 -5.77 3.46 8.50
CA ARG A 52 -5.02 2.81 9.59
C ARG A 52 -5.71 2.99 10.95
N LYS A 53 -6.35 4.14 11.20
CA LYS A 53 -7.17 4.33 12.41
C LYS A 53 -8.40 3.41 12.41
N GLN A 54 -8.99 3.15 11.24
CA GLN A 54 -10.15 2.26 11.09
C GLN A 54 -9.76 0.77 11.10
N HIS A 55 -8.65 0.39 10.48
CA HIS A 55 -8.15 -0.98 10.39
C HIS A 55 -7.51 -1.46 11.70
N ALA A 56 -6.83 -0.58 12.45
CA ALA A 56 -6.33 -0.90 13.78
C ALA A 56 -7.48 -1.31 14.74
N GLY A 57 -8.58 -0.55 14.73
CA GLY A 57 -9.78 -0.90 15.52
C GLY A 57 -10.50 -2.17 15.03
N THR A 58 -10.32 -2.57 13.77
CA THR A 58 -11.00 -3.74 13.18
C THR A 58 -10.22 -5.03 13.42
N LEU A 59 -8.89 -5.01 13.33
CA LEU A 59 -8.03 -6.14 13.68
C LEU A 59 -8.07 -6.45 15.18
N GLU A 60 -8.15 -5.42 16.03
CA GLU A 60 -8.30 -5.59 17.48
C GLU A 60 -9.66 -6.21 17.87
N ARG A 61 -10.74 -5.85 17.16
CA ARG A 61 -12.07 -6.48 17.32
C ARG A 61 -12.09 -7.93 16.87
N LYS A 62 -11.41 -8.27 15.76
CA LYS A 62 -11.34 -9.64 15.26
C LYS A 62 -10.58 -10.53 16.27
N ARG A 63 -9.42 -10.07 16.74
CA ARG A 63 -8.61 -10.76 17.75
C ARG A 63 -9.32 -10.98 19.11
N ARG A 64 -10.28 -10.13 19.50
CA ARG A 64 -11.10 -10.34 20.71
C ARG A 64 -12.25 -11.33 20.52
N LYS A 65 -12.65 -11.63 19.28
CA LYS A 65 -13.77 -12.54 18.98
C LYS A 65 -13.31 -13.99 18.79
N ASP A 66 -12.00 -14.17 18.59
CA ASP A 66 -11.31 -15.45 18.44
C ASP A 66 -10.67 -15.93 19.78
N ILE A 67 -11.05 -15.34 20.94
CA ILE A 67 -10.63 -15.75 22.30
C ILE A 67 -11.82 -16.27 23.10
#